data_AF-A0A520DEB8-F1
#
_entry.id   AF-A0A520DEB8-F1
#
_cell.length_a   1.000
_cell.length_b   1.000
_cell.length_c   1.000
_cell.angle_alpha   90.00
_cell.angle_beta   90.00
_cell.angle_gamma   90.00
#
_symmetry.space_group_name_H-M   'P 1'
#
loop_
_entity.id
_entity.type
_entity.pdbx_description
1 polymer ?
#
loop_
_entity_poly.entity_id
_entity_poly.type
_entity_poly.pdbx_seq_one_letter_code
_entity_poly.pdbx_strand_id
1 'polypeptide(L)'
;AFQLTNIARDIVDDAAIGRVYVPEQWLRSRGIPIDEIEDMRHRESLAVLAAELVETAEPYYDSAMQGLSALPLRSAWSVATARDVYRAIGRQVRAKGSHAWDSRVRTTSLQKVWFAARGAGVAIAARALPHSKRKQFLWNRGR
;
A
#
# COMPACT_ATOMS: atom_id res chain seq x y z
N ALA A 1 -4.40 1.91 4.26
CA ALA A 1 -3.51 2.01 3.08
C ALA A 1 -2.25 1.17 3.25
N PHE A 2 -1.32 1.52 4.16
CA PHE A 2 0.02 0.88 4.23
C PHE A 2 -0.02 -0.64 4.39
N GLN A 3 -0.91 -1.16 5.24
CA GLN A 3 -1.01 -2.60 5.47
C GLN A 3 -1.46 -3.37 4.22
N LEU A 4 -2.40 -2.85 3.43
CA LEU A 4 -2.80 -3.46 2.16
C LEU A 4 -1.60 -3.54 1.20
N THR A 5 -0.77 -2.48 1.16
CA THR A 5 0.44 -2.47 0.35
C THR A 5 1.52 -3.42 0.88
N ASN A 6 1.69 -3.56 2.19
CA ASN A 6 2.62 -4.53 2.78
C ASN A 6 2.17 -5.96 2.44
N ILE A 7 0.88 -6.29 2.65
CA ILE A 7 0.32 -7.59 2.30
C ILE A 7 0.59 -7.88 0.82
N ALA A 8 0.26 -6.94 -0.08
CA ALA A 8 0.51 -7.12 -1.52
C ALA A 8 2.00 -7.33 -1.86
N ARG A 9 2.91 -6.62 -1.19
CA ARG A 9 4.36 -6.73 -1.42
C ARG A 9 4.92 -8.05 -0.93
N ASP A 10 4.45 -8.51 0.23
CA ASP A 10 5.11 -9.58 0.98
C ASP A 10 4.33 -10.92 0.91
N ILE A 11 3.29 -11.08 0.05
CA ILE A 11 2.44 -12.29 -0.04
C ILE A 11 3.24 -13.61 0.02
N VAL A 12 4.23 -13.77 -0.86
CA VAL A 12 5.04 -15.00 -0.95
C VAL A 12 6.01 -15.11 0.23
N ASP A 13 6.67 -14.01 0.58
CA ASP A 13 7.63 -13.98 1.70
C ASP A 13 6.96 -14.32 3.03
N ASP A 14 5.71 -13.86 3.24
CA ASP A 14 4.90 -14.16 4.42
C ASP A 14 4.45 -15.63 4.39
N ALA A 15 4.03 -16.16 3.24
CA ALA A 15 3.63 -17.56 3.10
C ALA A 15 4.77 -18.53 3.45
N ALA A 16 5.99 -18.22 3.00
CA ALA A 16 7.21 -18.99 3.29
C ALA A 16 7.54 -19.12 4.78
N ILE A 17 7.01 -18.23 5.61
CA ILE A 17 7.16 -18.29 7.08
C ILE A 17 5.85 -18.71 7.78
N GLY A 18 4.92 -19.32 7.05
CA GLY A 18 3.66 -19.84 7.55
C GLY A 18 2.60 -18.77 7.86
N ARG A 19 2.67 -17.60 7.21
CA ARG A 19 1.72 -16.49 7.42
C ARG A 19 0.96 -16.17 6.15
N VAL A 20 -0.36 -16.13 6.24
CA VAL A 20 -1.23 -15.75 5.11
C VAL A 20 -2.20 -14.65 5.57
N TYR A 21 -2.02 -13.45 5.03
CA TYR A 21 -2.85 -12.28 5.35
C TYR A 21 -3.93 -12.00 4.30
N VAL A 22 -3.84 -12.63 3.14
CA VAL A 22 -4.85 -12.57 2.10
C VAL A 22 -6.06 -13.41 2.52
N PRO A 23 -7.30 -12.93 2.35
CA PRO A 23 -8.49 -13.73 2.65
C PRO A 23 -8.50 -15.04 1.83
N GLU A 24 -8.67 -16.16 2.51
CA GLU A 24 -8.66 -17.51 1.90
C GLU A 24 -9.68 -17.64 0.76
N GLN A 25 -10.84 -16.99 0.88
CA GLN A 25 -11.87 -16.96 -0.16
C GLN A 25 -11.39 -16.31 -1.47
N TRP A 26 -10.45 -15.36 -1.43
CA TRP A 26 -9.88 -14.73 -2.62
C TRP A 26 -8.84 -15.62 -3.31
N LEU A 27 -8.12 -16.42 -2.54
CA LEU A 27 -7.21 -17.45 -3.06
C LEU A 27 -8.01 -18.57 -3.73
N ARG A 28 -9.04 -19.08 -3.04
CA ARG A 28 -9.96 -20.10 -3.58
C ARG A 28 -10.63 -19.67 -4.88
N SER A 29 -11.12 -18.43 -4.96
CA SER A 29 -11.77 -17.94 -6.20
C SER A 29 -10.83 -17.85 -7.41
N ARG A 30 -9.51 -17.92 -7.18
CA ARG A 30 -8.46 -17.97 -8.21
C ARG A 30 -7.80 -19.33 -8.35
N GLY A 31 -8.30 -20.35 -7.65
CA GLY A 31 -7.75 -21.70 -7.70
C GLY A 31 -6.34 -21.83 -7.13
N ILE A 32 -5.99 -20.99 -6.13
CA ILE A 32 -4.70 -21.04 -5.43
C ILE A 32 -4.92 -21.73 -4.07
N PRO A 33 -4.44 -22.97 -3.88
CA PRO A 33 -4.38 -23.60 -2.57
C PRO A 33 -3.49 -22.81 -1.61
N ILE A 34 -3.86 -22.77 -0.33
CA ILE A 34 -3.14 -21.95 0.67
C ILE A 34 -1.70 -22.43 0.90
N ASP A 35 -1.47 -23.73 0.74
CA ASP A 35 -0.19 -24.42 0.83
C ASP A 35 0.65 -24.34 -0.45
N GLU A 36 0.08 -23.81 -1.54
CA GLU A 36 0.75 -23.64 -2.83
C GLU A 36 1.07 -22.18 -3.17
N ILE A 37 0.82 -21.20 -2.28
CA ILE A 37 1.02 -19.77 -2.55
C ILE A 37 2.46 -19.46 -3.04
N GLU A 38 3.44 -20.23 -2.59
CA GLU A 38 4.84 -20.04 -2.95
C GLU A 38 5.18 -20.54 -4.37
N ASP A 39 4.36 -21.44 -4.94
CA ASP A 39 4.61 -22.07 -6.24
C ASP A 39 4.56 -21.02 -7.37
N MET A 40 5.59 -21.05 -8.21
CA MET A 40 5.75 -20.17 -9.36
C MET A 40 4.57 -20.24 -10.34
N ARG A 41 3.88 -21.39 -10.44
CA ARG A 41 2.71 -21.56 -11.32
C ARG A 41 1.56 -20.60 -10.99
N HIS A 42 1.47 -20.13 -9.74
CA HIS A 42 0.37 -19.27 -9.27
C HIS A 42 0.71 -17.78 -9.34
N ARG A 43 1.91 -17.40 -9.79
CA ARG A 43 2.41 -16.01 -9.75
C ARG A 43 1.57 -15.02 -10.54
N GLU A 44 1.02 -15.43 -11.69
CA GLU A 44 0.13 -14.58 -12.49
C GLU A 44 -1.18 -14.28 -11.73
N SER A 45 -1.84 -15.32 -11.19
CA SER A 45 -3.05 -15.17 -10.40
C SER A 45 -2.82 -14.36 -9.11
N LEU A 46 -1.66 -14.55 -8.46
CA LEU A 46 -1.25 -13.75 -7.30
C LEU A 46 -0.99 -12.30 -7.67
N ALA A 47 -0.41 -12.01 -8.84
CA ALA A 47 -0.17 -10.65 -9.31
C ALA A 47 -1.49 -9.87 -9.49
N VAL A 48 -2.52 -10.53 -10.01
CA VAL A 48 -3.88 -9.94 -10.09
C VAL A 48 -4.41 -9.61 -8.70
N LEU A 49 -4.30 -10.53 -7.74
CA LEU A 49 -4.73 -10.30 -6.36
C LEU A 49 -3.95 -9.15 -5.69
N ALA A 50 -2.62 -9.12 -5.88
CA ALA A 50 -1.78 -8.05 -5.37
C ALA A 50 -2.14 -6.69 -5.98
N ALA A 51 -2.48 -6.65 -7.28
CA ALA A 51 -2.97 -5.45 -7.94
C ALA A 51 -4.28 -4.95 -7.31
N GLU A 52 -5.23 -5.84 -7.05
CA GLU A 52 -6.50 -5.50 -6.39
C GLU A 52 -6.29 -4.94 -4.97
N LEU A 53 -5.36 -5.51 -4.20
CA LEU A 53 -4.97 -4.97 -2.88
C LEU A 53 -4.37 -3.57 -2.99
N VAL A 54 -3.49 -3.34 -3.98
CA VAL A 54 -2.89 -2.04 -4.25
C VAL A 54 -3.95 -1.01 -4.65
N GLU A 55 -4.87 -1.38 -5.54
CA GLU A 55 -5.99 -0.52 -5.95
C GLU A 55 -6.93 -0.21 -4.79
N THR A 56 -7.23 -1.21 -3.96
CA THR A 56 -8.02 -1.00 -2.73
C THR A 56 -7.33 -0.02 -1.79
N ALA A 57 -6.00 0.06 -1.79
CA ALA A 57 -5.24 1.00 -0.96
C ALA A 57 -5.29 2.45 -1.46
N GLU A 58 -5.47 2.70 -2.77
CA GLU A 58 -5.39 4.04 -3.39
C GLU A 58 -6.39 5.04 -2.78
N PRO A 59 -7.70 4.72 -2.62
CA PRO A 59 -8.64 5.62 -1.97
C PRO A 59 -8.27 5.97 -0.53
N TYR A 60 -7.63 5.05 0.20
CA TYR A 60 -7.16 5.32 1.56
C TYR A 60 -5.94 6.25 1.55
N TYR A 61 -5.01 6.12 0.59
CA TYR A 61 -3.91 7.06 0.43
C TYR A 61 -4.40 8.48 0.15
N ASP A 62 -5.40 8.60 -0.73
CA ASP A 62 -6.00 9.90 -1.04
C ASP A 62 -6.73 10.49 0.18
N SER A 63 -7.44 9.66 0.95
CA SER A 63 -8.11 10.12 2.18
C SER A 63 -7.15 10.59 3.26
N ALA A 64 -5.94 10.00 3.33
CA ALA A 64 -4.94 10.37 4.33
C ALA A 64 -4.48 11.84 4.20
N MET A 65 -4.59 12.42 3.00
CA MET A 65 -4.28 13.84 2.78
C MET A 65 -5.16 14.78 3.62
N GLN A 66 -6.42 14.40 3.82
CA GLN A 66 -7.39 15.23 4.54
C GLN A 66 -7.06 15.31 6.04
N GLY A 67 -6.40 14.28 6.59
CA GLY A 67 -5.97 14.24 7.99
C GLY A 67 -4.69 15.03 8.26
N LEU A 68 -3.93 15.44 7.23
CA LEU A 68 -2.65 16.11 7.43
C LEU A 68 -2.81 17.48 8.11
N SER A 69 -3.87 18.21 7.82
CA SER A 69 -4.13 19.53 8.41
C SER A 69 -4.42 19.47 9.91
N ALA A 70 -4.83 18.32 10.42
CA ALA A 70 -5.09 18.10 11.85
C ALA A 70 -3.82 17.72 12.65
N LEU A 71 -2.67 17.57 11.99
CA LEU A 71 -1.42 17.15 12.62
C LEU A 71 -0.45 18.32 12.81
N PRO A 72 0.42 18.28 13.84
CA PRO A 72 1.57 19.17 13.91
C PRO A 72 2.43 19.05 12.64
N LEU A 73 3.03 20.16 12.17
CA LEU A 73 3.74 20.21 10.89
C LEU A 73 4.78 19.09 10.72
N ARG A 74 5.58 18.83 11.75
CA ARG A 74 6.59 17.75 11.73
C ARG A 74 5.95 16.37 11.49
N SER A 75 4.81 16.12 12.14
CA SER A 75 4.09 14.85 12.02
C SER A 75 3.39 14.75 10.66
N ALA A 76 2.78 15.84 10.19
CA ALA A 76 2.19 15.92 8.85
C ALA A 76 3.23 15.63 7.76
N TRP A 77 4.45 16.17 7.90
CA TRP A 77 5.56 15.87 7.01
C TRP A 77 5.92 14.39 7.02
N SER A 78 6.17 13.80 8.19
CA SER A 78 6.50 12.36 8.28
C SER A 78 5.41 11.48 7.66
N VAL A 79 4.14 11.79 7.90
CA VAL A 79 3.00 11.05 7.34
C VAL A 79 2.91 11.23 5.82
N ALA A 80 3.10 12.45 5.30
CA ALA A 80 3.09 12.73 3.87
C ALA A 80 4.22 12.00 3.12
N THR A 81 5.42 11.97 3.70
CA THR A 81 6.56 11.23 3.16
C THR A 81 6.32 9.72 3.19
N ALA A 82 5.87 9.17 4.33
CA ALA A 82 5.54 7.75 4.45
C ALA A 82 4.46 7.35 3.44
N ARG A 83 3.44 8.19 3.25
CA ARG A 83 2.40 7.97 2.24
C ARG A 83 2.99 7.77 0.85
N ASP A 84 3.86 8.67 0.40
CA ASP A 84 4.41 8.61 -0.95
C ASP A 84 5.38 7.44 -1.12
N VAL A 85 6.19 7.12 -0.11
CA VAL A 85 7.05 5.92 -0.09
C VAL A 85 6.23 4.64 -0.27
N TYR A 86 5.21 4.44 0.57
CA TYR A 86 4.41 3.22 0.53
C TYR A 86 3.56 3.13 -0.74
N ARG A 87 2.96 4.24 -1.19
CA ARG A 87 2.21 4.27 -2.46
C ARG A 87 3.12 3.90 -3.64
N ALA A 88 4.37 4.36 -3.65
CA ALA A 88 5.34 4.01 -4.68
C ALA A 88 5.72 2.51 -4.65
N ILE A 89 5.86 1.91 -3.47
CA ILE A 89 6.07 0.46 -3.34
C ILE A 89 4.91 -0.31 -3.97
N GLY A 90 3.65 0.04 -3.64
CA GLY A 90 2.48 -0.63 -4.22
C GLY A 90 2.43 -0.51 -5.74
N ARG A 91 2.76 0.67 -6.29
CA ARG A 91 2.86 0.87 -7.74
C ARG A 91 3.95 0.01 -8.38
N GLN A 92 5.10 -0.16 -7.72
CA GLN A 92 6.16 -1.04 -8.21
C GLN A 92 5.77 -2.52 -8.14
N VAL A 93 5.09 -2.96 -7.07
CA VAL A 93 4.53 -4.33 -6.98
C VAL A 93 3.61 -4.59 -8.16
N ARG A 94 2.64 -3.69 -8.40
CA ARG A 94 1.71 -3.81 -9.53
C ARG A 94 2.44 -3.81 -10.88
N ALA A 95 3.44 -2.95 -11.06
CA ALA A 95 4.20 -2.85 -12.30
C ALA A 95 5.06 -4.09 -12.59
N LYS A 96 5.57 -4.76 -11.56
CA LYS A 96 6.35 -6.00 -11.70
C LYS A 96 5.49 -7.23 -12.00
N GLY A 97 4.19 -7.21 -11.69
CA GLY A 97 3.29 -8.33 -11.95
C GLY A 97 3.75 -9.62 -11.28
N SER A 98 3.80 -10.72 -12.02
CA SER A 98 4.22 -12.05 -11.55
C SER A 98 5.65 -12.09 -10.99
N HIS A 99 6.51 -11.12 -11.39
CA HIS A 99 7.87 -10.97 -10.90
C HIS A 99 7.99 -10.13 -9.61
N ALA A 100 6.87 -9.75 -8.98
CA ALA A 100 6.89 -8.90 -7.79
C ALA A 100 7.68 -9.50 -6.61
N TRP A 101 7.73 -10.84 -6.52
CA TRP A 101 8.38 -11.56 -5.42
C TRP A 101 9.69 -12.28 -5.82
N ASP A 102 10.24 -12.01 -7.01
CA ASP A 102 11.57 -12.53 -7.39
C ASP A 102 12.69 -11.81 -6.62
N SER A 103 12.39 -10.58 -6.20
CA SER A 103 13.21 -9.78 -5.32
C SER A 103 12.36 -8.77 -4.59
N ARG A 104 12.68 -8.54 -3.31
CA ARG A 104 11.91 -7.63 -2.47
C ARG A 104 11.81 -6.23 -3.07
N VAL A 105 10.59 -5.78 -3.34
CA VAL A 105 10.30 -4.44 -3.89
C VAL A 105 10.65 -3.36 -2.86
N ARG A 106 11.49 -2.40 -3.27
CA ARG A 106 12.00 -1.32 -2.42
C ARG A 106 12.09 -0.01 -3.20
N THR A 107 11.92 1.10 -2.51
CA THR A 107 12.25 2.42 -3.04
C THR A 107 13.75 2.71 -2.90
N THR A 108 14.32 3.41 -3.87
CA THR A 108 15.72 3.83 -3.87
C THR A 108 15.96 4.97 -2.88
N SER A 109 17.22 5.21 -2.50
CA SER A 109 17.57 6.34 -1.63
C SER A 109 17.20 7.69 -2.26
N LEU A 110 17.41 7.84 -3.57
CA LEU A 110 17.01 9.06 -4.31
C LEU A 110 15.49 9.26 -4.29
N GLN A 111 14.70 8.19 -4.49
CA GLN A 111 13.25 8.26 -4.37
C GLN A 111 12.83 8.70 -2.97
N LYS A 112 13.47 8.16 -1.92
CA LYS A 112 13.18 8.55 -0.53
C LYS A 112 13.48 10.03 -0.26
N VAL A 113 14.59 10.56 -0.76
CA VAL A 113 14.92 11.99 -0.66
C VAL A 113 13.86 12.83 -1.38
N TRP A 114 13.45 12.42 -2.59
CA TRP A 114 12.39 13.10 -3.33
C TRP A 114 11.04 13.07 -2.58
N PHE A 115 10.64 11.91 -2.02
CA PHE A 115 9.44 11.80 -1.19
C PHE A 115 9.52 12.65 0.08
N ALA A 116 10.71 12.81 0.66
CA ALA A 116 10.93 13.67 1.82
C ALA A 116 10.71 15.14 1.46
N ALA A 117 11.32 15.62 0.37
CA ALA A 117 11.16 16.98 -0.13
C ALA A 117 9.72 17.29 -0.52
N ARG A 118 9.09 16.39 -1.30
CA ARG A 118 7.67 16.50 -1.67
C ARG A 118 6.76 16.48 -0.44
N GLY A 119 7.03 15.61 0.53
CA GLY A 119 6.27 15.53 1.77
C GLY A 119 6.30 16.81 2.57
N ALA A 120 7.44 17.51 2.62
CA ALA A 120 7.55 18.81 3.28
C ALA A 120 6.65 19.86 2.61
N GLY A 121 6.70 19.98 1.28
CA GLY A 121 5.85 20.89 0.53
C GLY A 121 4.35 20.59 0.71
N VAL A 122 3.98 19.31 0.70
CA VAL A 122 2.60 18.86 0.96
C VAL A 122 2.16 19.22 2.39
N ALA A 123 3.01 19.03 3.39
CA ALA A 123 2.68 19.34 4.78
C ALA A 123 2.49 20.85 5.02
N ILE A 124 3.30 21.69 4.36
CA ILE A 124 3.14 23.15 4.39
C ILE A 124 1.81 23.54 3.72
N ALA A 125 1.55 23.02 2.51
CA ALA A 125 0.33 23.33 1.75
C ALA A 125 -0.94 22.86 2.48
N ALA A 126 -0.89 21.73 3.18
CA ALA A 126 -2.04 21.18 3.92
C ALA A 126 -2.56 22.12 5.02
N ARG A 127 -1.75 23.07 5.50
CA ARG A 127 -2.19 24.07 6.49
C ARG A 127 -3.20 25.07 5.93
N ALA A 128 -3.19 25.30 4.63
CA ALA A 128 -4.11 26.20 3.95
C ALA A 128 -5.35 25.48 3.41
N LEU A 129 -5.38 24.14 3.46
CA LEU A 129 -6.50 23.37 2.91
C LEU A 129 -7.66 23.26 3.92
N PRO A 130 -8.89 23.54 3.49
CA PRO A 130 -10.05 23.33 4.34
C PRO A 130 -10.21 21.84 4.67
N HIS A 131 -10.66 21.55 5.89
CA HIS A 131 -10.93 20.18 6.30
C HIS A 131 -12.14 19.64 5.53
N SER A 132 -11.91 18.69 4.64
CA SER A 132 -12.98 18.02 3.88
C SER A 132 -13.41 16.73 4.59
N LYS A 133 -14.68 16.35 4.43
CA LYS A 133 -15.22 15.11 5.00
C LYS A 133 -14.64 13.90 4.25
N ARG A 134 -14.22 12.89 5.01
CA ARG A 134 -13.77 11.60 4.48
C ARG A 134 -14.87 10.95 3.62
N LYS A 135 -14.49 10.35 2.49
CA LYS A 135 -15.42 9.65 1.59
C LYS A 135 -16.13 8.52 2.33
N GLN A 136 -17.46 8.45 2.19
CA GLN A 136 -18.34 7.58 2.99
C GLN A 136 -18.14 6.07 2.74
N PHE A 137 -17.69 5.68 1.55
CA PHE A 137 -17.45 4.27 1.21
C PHE A 137 -16.18 3.69 1.86
N LEU A 138 -15.32 4.53 2.42
CA LEU A 138 -14.12 4.06 3.11
C LEU A 138 -14.50 3.51 4.48
N TRP A 139 -13.91 2.37 4.85
CA TRP A 139 -14.13 1.79 6.17
C TRP A 139 -13.85 2.81 7.27
N ASN A 140 -14.81 2.95 8.18
CA ASN A 140 -14.73 3.74 9.39
C ASN A 140 -14.97 2.82 10.58
N ARG A 141 -14.18 3.00 11.65
CA ARG A 141 -14.47 2.29 12.90
C ARG A 141 -15.77 2.90 13.43
N GLY A 142 -16.80 2.05 13.65
CA GLY A 142 -17.98 2.47 14.40
C GLY A 142 -17.55 3.12 15.71
N ARG A 143 -18.19 4.23 16.06
CA ARG A 143 -17.94 4.90 17.35
C ARG A 143 -18.39 4.02 18.50
#